data_AF-A0A2S2Q422-F1
#
_entry.id   AF-A0A2S2Q422-F1
#
_cell.length_a   1.000
_cell.length_b   1.000
_cell.length_c   1.000
_cell.angle_alpha   90.00
_cell.angle_beta   90.00
_cell.angle_gamma   90.00
#
_symmetry.space_group_name_H-M   'P 1'
#
loop_
_entity.id
_entity.type
_entity.pdbx_description
1 polymer ?
#
loop_
_entity_poly.entity_id
_entity_poly.type
_entity_poly.pdbx_seq_one_letter_code
_entity_poly.pdbx_strand_id
1 'polypeptide(L)'
;MIRFEKSQSSSITKISTIRKLYNDACNTFGKKDVGVWTDCMTFEYSYGSILIVDEIYKAAILCLEPHLISFMKEEYERLKYLFKDSGSKDAGVIVIEDDD
;
A
#
# COMPACT_ATOMS: atom_id res chain seq x y z
N MET A 1 -10.54 -16.43 24.12
CA MET A 1 -9.89 -15.17 23.71
C MET A 1 -8.37 -15.35 23.61
N ILE A 2 -7.86 -16.15 22.66
CA ILE A 2 -6.40 -16.37 22.43
C ILE A 2 -6.08 -16.57 20.92
N ARG A 3 -7.04 -17.04 20.09
CA ARG A 3 -6.80 -17.28 18.66
C ARG A 3 -6.86 -16.01 17.80
N PHE A 4 -7.82 -15.12 18.03
CA PHE A 4 -7.95 -13.87 17.27
C PHE A 4 -6.74 -12.94 17.47
N GLU A 5 -6.31 -12.72 18.71
CA GLU A 5 -5.15 -11.87 19.04
C GLU A 5 -3.83 -12.41 18.46
N LYS A 6 -3.64 -13.75 18.44
CA LYS A 6 -2.49 -14.38 17.79
C LYS A 6 -2.52 -14.24 16.26
N SER A 7 -3.70 -14.28 15.65
CA SER A 7 -3.85 -14.09 14.20
C SER A 7 -3.61 -12.64 13.78
N GLN A 8 -4.14 -11.68 14.54
CA GLN A 8 -3.95 -10.25 14.28
C GLN A 8 -2.50 -9.82 14.48
N SER A 9 -1.84 -10.28 15.55
CA SER A 9 -0.42 -9.99 15.77
C SER A 9 0.46 -10.54 14.64
N SER A 10 0.19 -11.76 14.15
CA SER A 10 0.87 -12.33 12.98
C SER A 10 0.70 -11.48 11.71
N SER A 11 -0.51 -11.00 11.42
CA SER A 11 -0.77 -10.12 10.27
C SER A 11 -0.08 -8.76 10.40
N ILE A 12 -0.11 -8.14 11.59
CA ILE A 12 0.58 -6.86 11.86
C ILE A 12 2.10 -7.02 11.71
N THR A 13 2.67 -8.11 12.22
CA THR A 13 4.11 -8.41 12.05
C THR A 13 4.48 -8.62 10.59
N LYS A 14 3.61 -9.24 9.78
CA LYS A 14 3.83 -9.41 8.34
C LYS A 14 3.79 -8.07 7.60
N ILE A 15 2.78 -7.24 7.84
CA ILE A 15 2.65 -5.90 7.21
C ILE A 15 3.89 -5.04 7.53
N SER A 16 4.31 -5.00 8.79
CA SER A 16 5.49 -4.22 9.19
C SER A 16 6.79 -4.73 8.56
N THR A 17 6.93 -6.05 8.37
CA THR A 17 8.07 -6.65 7.68
C THR A 17 8.07 -6.30 6.20
N ILE A 18 6.92 -6.42 5.53
CA ILE A 18 6.78 -6.07 4.11
C ILE A 18 7.05 -4.58 3.88
N ARG A 19 6.57 -3.70 4.76
CA ARG A 19 6.87 -2.26 4.68
C ARG A 19 8.36 -1.96 4.76
N LYS A 20 9.12 -2.68 5.60
CA LYS A 20 10.58 -2.56 5.65
C LYS A 20 11.23 -2.97 4.33
N LEU A 21 10.81 -4.09 3.76
CA LEU A 21 11.32 -4.57 2.46
C LEU A 21 11.03 -3.58 1.34
N TYR A 22 9.84 -3.00 1.29
CA TYR A 22 9.52 -1.95 0.32
C TYR A 22 10.35 -0.68 0.54
N ASN A 23 10.56 -0.25 1.78
CA ASN A 23 11.44 0.89 2.06
C ASN A 23 12.88 0.62 1.56
N ASP A 24 13.42 -0.57 1.81
CA ASP A 24 14.76 -0.94 1.33
C ASP A 24 14.82 -0.99 -0.20
N ALA A 25 13.78 -1.52 -0.85
CA ALA A 25 13.66 -1.55 -2.31
C ALA A 25 13.56 -0.14 -2.89
N CYS A 26 12.73 0.73 -2.34
CA CYS A 26 12.60 2.13 -2.75
C CYS A 26 13.92 2.89 -2.59
N ASN A 27 14.63 2.70 -1.48
CA ASN A 27 15.92 3.34 -1.23
C ASN A 27 17.01 2.85 -2.22
N THR A 28 16.97 1.58 -2.59
CA THR A 28 18.00 0.96 -3.45
C THR A 28 17.74 1.22 -4.93
N PHE A 29 16.49 1.08 -5.38
CA PHE A 29 16.10 1.07 -6.78
C PHE A 29 15.25 2.26 -7.20
N GLY A 30 14.59 2.93 -6.24
CA GLY A 30 13.56 3.93 -6.50
C GLY A 30 14.04 5.19 -7.23
N LYS A 31 15.35 5.44 -7.35
CA LYS A 31 15.84 6.56 -8.17
C LYS A 31 15.48 6.43 -9.66
N LYS A 32 15.42 5.19 -10.17
CA LYS A 32 15.20 4.89 -11.60
C LYS A 32 13.99 4.03 -11.87
N ASP A 33 13.34 3.54 -10.82
CA ASP A 33 12.25 2.58 -10.93
C ASP A 33 10.97 3.14 -10.33
N VAL A 34 10.07 3.59 -11.20
CA VAL A 34 8.73 4.04 -10.81
C VAL A 34 7.87 2.86 -10.35
N GLY A 35 8.08 1.67 -10.90
CA GLY A 35 7.33 0.46 -10.55
C GLY A 35 7.48 0.11 -9.07
N VAL A 36 8.69 0.20 -8.52
CA VAL A 36 8.94 -0.05 -7.09
C VAL A 36 8.13 0.90 -6.19
N TRP A 37 8.01 2.18 -6.56
CA TRP A 37 7.18 3.13 -5.82
C TRP A 37 5.68 2.84 -5.98
N THR A 38 5.24 2.52 -7.20
CA THR A 38 3.84 2.17 -7.49
C THR A 38 3.42 0.90 -6.74
N ASP A 39 4.27 -0.11 -6.68
CA ASP A 39 4.02 -1.36 -5.95
C ASP A 39 3.93 -1.11 -4.44
N CYS A 40 4.82 -0.29 -3.90
CA CYS A 40 4.78 0.13 -2.49
C CYS A 40 3.48 0.87 -2.15
N MET A 41 3.05 1.81 -3.00
CA MET A 41 1.77 2.51 -2.84
C MET A 41 0.56 1.56 -2.96
N THR A 42 0.59 0.63 -3.91
CA THR A 42 -0.47 -0.37 -4.11
C THR A 42 -0.60 -1.28 -2.89
N PHE A 43 0.52 -1.68 -2.29
CA PHE A 43 0.54 -2.43 -1.05
C PHE A 43 -0.13 -1.65 0.09
N GLU A 44 0.21 -0.37 0.28
CA GLU A 44 -0.39 0.46 1.32
C GLU A 44 -1.88 0.70 1.10
N TYR A 45 -2.33 0.88 -0.15
CA TYR A 45 -3.75 0.94 -0.47
C TYR A 45 -4.50 -0.36 -0.13
N SER A 46 -3.87 -1.51 -0.36
CA SER A 46 -4.54 -2.82 -0.24
C SER A 46 -4.55 -3.38 1.18
N TYR A 47 -3.49 -3.14 1.95
CA TYR A 47 -3.25 -3.79 3.24
C TYR A 47 -2.84 -2.83 4.35
N GLY A 48 -2.50 -1.59 3.99
CA GLY A 48 -1.89 -0.61 4.88
C GLY A 48 -2.79 0.58 5.12
N SER A 49 -2.21 1.78 5.01
CA SER A 49 -2.95 3.03 5.23
C SER A 49 -2.83 3.96 4.04
N ILE A 50 -3.97 4.45 3.56
CA ILE A 50 -4.05 5.47 2.51
C ILE A 50 -3.26 6.74 2.86
N LEU A 51 -3.17 7.11 4.14
CA LEU A 51 -2.41 8.28 4.58
C LEU A 51 -0.90 8.13 4.32
N ILE A 52 -0.40 6.89 4.27
CA ILE A 52 1.00 6.59 4.01
C ILE A 52 1.30 6.69 2.51
N VAL A 53 0.33 6.40 1.64
CA VAL A 53 0.50 6.50 0.18
C VAL A 53 0.96 7.90 -0.23
N ASP A 54 0.34 8.94 0.33
CA ASP A 54 0.69 10.32 0.00
C ASP A 54 2.14 10.66 0.39
N GLU A 55 2.62 10.13 1.51
CA GLU A 55 4.01 10.28 1.95
C GLU A 55 4.98 9.50 1.07
N ILE A 56 4.60 8.28 0.64
CA ILE A 56 5.40 7.50 -0.32
C ILE A 56 5.51 8.24 -1.65
N TYR A 57 4.40 8.80 -2.16
CA TYR A 57 4.39 9.57 -3.39
C TYR A 57 5.30 10.81 -3.29
N LYS A 58 5.23 11.57 -2.19
CA LYS A 58 6.15 12.71 -1.96
C LYS A 58 7.61 12.27 -1.96
N ALA A 59 7.93 11.15 -1.29
CA ALA A 59 9.28 10.59 -1.29
C ALA A 59 9.73 10.19 -2.70
N ALA A 60 8.86 9.53 -3.48
CA ALA A 60 9.15 9.14 -4.85
C ALA A 60 9.53 10.35 -5.71
N ILE A 61 8.77 11.45 -5.63
CA ILE A 61 9.03 12.67 -6.41
C ILE A 61 10.36 13.34 -6.04
N LEU A 62 10.80 13.21 -4.78
CA LEU A 62 12.09 13.73 -4.32
C LEU A 62 13.28 12.84 -4.73
N CYS A 63 13.07 11.53 -4.87
CA CYS A 63 14.14 10.57 -5.15
C CYS A 63 14.32 10.25 -6.63
N LEU A 64 13.24 10.30 -7.43
CA LEU A 64 13.25 9.92 -8.83
C LEU A 64 14.09 10.87 -9.69
N GLU A 65 14.68 10.32 -10.76
CA GLU A 65 15.28 11.13 -11.79
C GLU A 65 14.22 12.04 -12.46
N PRO A 66 14.56 13.30 -12.81
CA PRO A 66 13.57 14.29 -13.24
C PRO A 66 12.66 13.85 -14.39
N HIS A 67 13.20 13.06 -15.33
CA HIS A 67 12.46 12.58 -16.50
C HIS A 67 11.41 11.50 -16.18
N LEU A 68 11.45 10.90 -14.98
CA LEU A 68 10.50 9.90 -14.51
C LEU A 68 9.36 10.49 -13.67
N ILE A 69 9.49 11.75 -13.25
CA ILE A 69 8.53 12.43 -12.36
C ILE A 69 7.13 12.53 -13.01
N SER A 70 7.06 12.79 -14.33
CA SER A 70 5.77 12.84 -15.03
C SER A 70 5.08 11.49 -15.03
N PHE A 71 5.84 10.41 -15.26
CA PHE A 71 5.32 9.05 -15.23
C PHE A 71 4.82 8.66 -13.84
N MET A 72 5.56 9.02 -12.78
CA MET A 72 5.12 8.80 -11.39
C MET A 72 3.81 9.54 -11.06
N LYS A 73 3.60 10.75 -11.59
CA LYS A 73 2.34 11.50 -11.42
C LYS A 73 1.16 10.77 -12.05
N GLU A 74 1.33 10.26 -13.27
CA GLU A 74 0.29 9.51 -13.99
C GLU A 74 -0.08 8.23 -13.23
N GLU A 75 0.92 7.49 -12.77
CA GLU A 75 0.75 6.27 -11.97
C GLU A 75 0.02 6.55 -10.65
N TYR A 76 0.36 7.62 -9.95
CA TYR A 76 -0.30 8.00 -8.69
C TYR A 76 -1.77 8.39 -8.91
N GLU A 77 -2.11 9.16 -9.95
CA GLU A 77 -3.50 9.47 -10.28
C GLU A 77 -4.28 8.24 -10.74
N ARG A 78 -3.65 7.32 -11.48
CA ARG A 78 -4.24 6.02 -11.83
C ARG A 78 -4.58 5.22 -10.56
N LEU A 79 -3.65 5.13 -9.61
CA LEU A 79 -3.88 4.43 -8.34
C LEU A 79 -5.02 5.08 -7.55
N LYS A 80 -5.07 6.41 -7.45
CA LYS A 80 -6.20 7.10 -6.82
C LYS A 80 -7.53 6.71 -7.45
N TYR A 81 -7.61 6.66 -8.78
CA TYR A 81 -8.84 6.26 -9.46
C TYR A 81 -9.24 4.81 -9.13
N LEU A 82 -8.29 3.88 -9.24
CA LEU A 82 -8.50 2.45 -8.95
C LEU A 82 -9.01 2.22 -7.53
N PHE A 83 -8.40 2.89 -6.54
CA PHE A 83 -8.74 2.68 -5.13
C PHE A 83 -9.89 3.58 -4.64
N LYS A 84 -10.19 4.70 -5.32
CA LYS A 84 -11.40 5.50 -5.05
C LYS A 84 -12.67 4.77 -5.47
N ASP A 85 -12.64 4.02 -6.57
CA ASP A 85 -13.78 3.20 -7.02
C ASP A 85 -14.03 2.00 -6.08
N SER A 86 -12.96 1.44 -5.50
CA SER A 86 -13.05 0.40 -4.48
C SER A 86 -13.66 0.86 -3.13
N GLY A 87 -13.77 2.17 -2.91
CA GLY A 87 -14.37 2.75 -1.70
C GLY A 87 -15.89 2.61 -1.58
N SER A 88 -16.55 1.96 -2.56
CA SER A 88 -17.98 1.62 -2.52
C SER A 88 -18.28 0.19 -2.06
N LYS A 89 -17.26 -0.59 -1.66
CA LYS A 89 -17.50 -1.87 -0.99
C LYS A 89 -17.38 -1.67 0.51
N ASP A 90 -18.53 -1.31 1.05
CA ASP A 90 -19.09 -1.85 2.29
C ASP A 90 -18.08 -2.59 3.16
N ALA A 91 -17.86 -2.08 4.37
CA ALA A 91 -17.33 -2.85 5.48
C ALA A 91 -18.36 -3.95 5.82
N GLY A 92 -18.50 -4.92 4.93
CA GLY A 92 -19.34 -6.08 5.06
C GLY A 92 -18.76 -6.95 6.16
N VAL A 93 -19.23 -6.71 7.38
CA VAL A 93 -19.22 -7.69 8.45
C VAL A 93 -19.78 -8.97 7.86
N ILE A 94 -18.90 -9.97 7.63
CA ILE A 94 -19.34 -11.32 7.30
C ILE A 94 -20.01 -11.85 8.57
N VAL A 95 -21.33 -11.71 8.65
CA VAL A 95 -22.15 -12.45 9.60
C VAL A 95 -22.16 -13.88 9.08
N ILE A 96 -21.43 -14.75 9.76
CA ILE A 96 -21.58 -16.20 9.60
C ILE A 96 -22.79 -16.55 10.46
N GLU A 97 -23.91 -16.87 9.82
CA GLU A 97 -25.02 -17.52 10.51
C GLU A 97 -24.58 -18.96 10.82
N ASP A 98 -24.46 -19.28 12.11
CA ASP A 98 -24.35 -20.66 12.58
C ASP A 98 -25.75 -21.29 12.45
N ASP A 99 -25.92 -22.14 11.43
CA ASP A 99 -27.06 -23.07 11.35
C ASP A 99 -26.89 -24.14 12.44
N ASP A 100 -27.73 -24.09 13.48
CA ASP A 100 -28.01 -25.21 14.39
C ASP A 100 -29.05 -26.17 13.79
#